data_AF-A0A524G8Z8-F1
#
_entry.id   AF-A0A524G8Z8-F1
#
_cell.length_a   1.000
_cell.length_b   1.000
_cell.length_c   1.000
_cell.angle_alpha   90.00
_cell.angle_beta   90.00
_cell.angle_gamma   90.00
#
_symmetry.space_group_name_H-M   'P 1'
#
loop_
_entity.id
_entity.type
_entity.pdbx_description
1 polymer ?
#
loop_
_entity_poly.entity_id
_entity_poly.type
_entity_poly.pdbx_seq_one_letter_code
_entity_poly.pdbx_strand_id
1 'polypeptide(L)'
;MIKTGRCPKCGGTNIAGPHRIFGEQHVRVDLPGILTATLEAVTCANCGYTELYSDSLGLENIRKAGRFLSTSQSASRTRCPYCETELRSGASFCPECGNTV
;
A
#
# COMPACT_ATOMS: atom_id res chain seq x y z
N MET A 1 13.60 -7.03 2.39
CA MET A 1 15.07 -7.25 2.32
C MET A 1 15.84 -6.23 3.14
N ILE A 2 15.56 -4.93 3.02
CA ILE A 2 16.31 -3.87 3.72
C ILE A 2 16.25 -3.98 5.25
N LYS A 3 15.05 -4.20 5.80
CA LYS A 3 14.86 -4.31 7.26
C LYS A 3 15.32 -5.64 7.83
N THR A 4 15.22 -6.71 7.03
CA THR A 4 15.33 -8.09 7.52
C THR A 4 16.64 -8.78 7.12
N GLY A 5 17.39 -8.22 6.16
CA GLY A 5 18.53 -8.89 5.53
C GLY A 5 18.19 -10.19 4.77
N ARG A 6 16.89 -10.49 4.58
CA ARG A 6 16.41 -11.73 3.96
C ARG A 6 15.41 -11.45 2.85
N CYS A 7 15.51 -12.24 1.78
CA CYS A 7 14.57 -12.25 0.67
C CYS A 7 13.20 -12.77 1.13
N PRO A 8 12.10 -12.02 0.92
CA PRO A 8 10.76 -12.48 1.30
C PRO A 8 10.24 -13.62 0.42
N LYS A 9 10.81 -13.81 -0.78
CA LYS A 9 10.41 -14.88 -1.70
C LYS A 9 11.06 -16.22 -1.38
N CYS A 10 12.37 -16.24 -1.10
CA CYS A 10 13.13 -17.49 -0.96
C CYS A 10 13.91 -17.63 0.36
N GLY A 11 13.83 -16.67 1.27
CA GLY A 11 14.55 -16.66 2.54
C GLY A 11 16.07 -16.40 2.44
N GLY A 12 16.61 -16.30 1.23
CA GLY A 12 18.04 -16.11 0.99
C GLY A 12 18.56 -14.78 1.54
N THR A 13 19.81 -14.77 1.98
CA THR A 13 20.51 -13.61 2.56
C THR A 13 21.45 -12.91 1.57
N ASN A 14 21.63 -13.48 0.38
CA ASN A 14 22.47 -12.90 -0.66
C ASN A 14 21.69 -11.81 -1.41
N ILE A 15 21.86 -10.56 -0.96
CA ILE A 15 21.12 -9.39 -1.44
C ILE A 15 22.12 -8.41 -2.09
N ALA A 16 21.86 -8.04 -3.34
CA ALA A 16 22.61 -7.06 -4.11
C ALA A 16 21.89 -5.68 -4.09
N GLY A 17 22.66 -4.60 -4.03
CA GLY A 17 22.17 -3.22 -4.00
C GLY A 17 22.86 -2.36 -2.93
N PRO A 18 22.40 -1.12 -2.69
CA PRO A 18 21.28 -0.46 -3.36
C PRO A 18 21.62 -0.12 -4.82
N HIS A 19 20.69 -0.38 -5.71
CA HIS A 19 20.72 0.07 -7.10
C HIS A 19 19.85 1.31 -7.22
N ARG A 20 20.37 2.36 -7.87
CA ARG A 20 19.57 3.51 -8.26
C ARG A 20 18.92 3.24 -9.60
N ILE A 21 17.65 3.55 -9.72
CA ILE A 21 16.93 3.44 -10.99
C ILE A 21 17.03 4.79 -11.70
N PHE A 22 17.76 4.80 -12.81
CA PHE A 22 17.90 5.96 -13.68
C PHE A 22 16.95 5.84 -14.87
N GLY A 23 16.42 6.96 -15.37
CA GLY A 23 15.70 7.02 -16.64
C GLY A 23 16.08 8.29 -17.41
N GLU A 24 16.22 8.17 -18.73
CA GLU A 24 16.56 9.29 -19.63
C GLU A 24 15.44 10.35 -19.68
N GLN A 25 14.19 9.92 -19.51
CA GLN A 25 13.05 10.75 -19.15
C GLN A 25 12.32 10.08 -17.99
N HIS A 26 11.99 10.88 -16.96
CA HIS A 26 11.55 10.49 -15.61
C HIS A 26 11.00 9.05 -15.44
N VAL A 27 11.64 8.24 -14.57
CA VAL A 27 10.98 7.11 -13.91
C VAL A 27 10.01 7.70 -12.87
N ARG A 28 8.80 8.07 -13.32
CA ARG A 28 7.80 8.71 -12.44
C ARG A 28 7.11 7.66 -11.58
N VAL A 29 7.37 7.70 -10.29
CA VAL A 29 6.34 7.32 -9.31
C VAL A 29 5.28 8.41 -9.37
N ASP A 30 4.02 8.05 -9.61
CA ASP A 30 2.91 8.99 -9.79
C ASP A 30 2.70 9.85 -8.53
N LEU A 31 3.40 10.97 -8.48
CA LEU A 31 3.23 12.04 -7.52
C LEU A 31 2.74 13.28 -8.28
N PRO A 32 1.45 13.63 -8.16
CA PRO A 32 0.91 14.76 -8.91
C PRO A 32 1.67 16.05 -8.55
N GLY A 33 2.43 16.58 -9.51
CA GLY A 33 3.18 17.84 -9.39
C GLY A 33 4.56 17.77 -8.71
N ILE A 34 5.07 16.57 -8.36
CA ILE A 34 6.37 16.44 -7.68
C ILE A 34 7.25 15.41 -8.41
N LEU A 35 8.43 15.84 -8.87
CA LEU A 35 9.34 15.02 -9.68
C LEU A 35 10.34 14.17 -8.86
N THR A 36 10.26 14.19 -7.53
CA THR A 36 11.43 13.91 -6.67
C THR A 36 11.37 12.62 -5.85
N ALA A 37 10.56 11.63 -6.22
CA ALA A 37 10.71 10.30 -5.61
C ALA A 37 11.87 9.55 -6.29
N THR A 38 13.07 9.64 -5.71
CA THR A 38 14.16 8.73 -6.12
C THR A 38 13.81 7.33 -5.64
N LEU A 39 13.82 6.38 -6.57
CA LEU A 39 13.69 4.97 -6.24
C LEU A 39 15.06 4.32 -6.09
N GLU A 40 15.21 3.61 -5.00
CA GLU A 40 16.29 2.67 -4.78
C GLU A 40 15.73 1.24 -4.84
N ALA A 41 16.59 0.30 -5.22
CA ALA A 41 16.21 -1.09 -5.40
C ALA A 41 17.25 -2.01 -4.78
N VAL A 42 16.81 -3.13 -4.23
CA VAL A 42 17.67 -4.25 -3.84
C VAL A 42 17.16 -5.52 -4.51
N THR A 43 18.08 -6.43 -4.84
CA THR A 43 17.78 -7.65 -5.60
C THR A 43 18.35 -8.87 -4.90
N CYS A 44 17.53 -9.89 -4.66
CA CYS A 44 18.01 -11.18 -4.17
C CYS A 44 18.77 -11.91 -5.29
N ALA A 45 20.07 -12.15 -5.09
CA ALA A 45 20.91 -12.84 -6.06
C ALA A 45 20.53 -14.32 -6.26
N ASN A 46 19.86 -14.93 -5.26
CA ASN A 46 19.47 -16.35 -5.34
C ASN A 46 18.23 -16.60 -6.21
N CYS A 47 17.29 -15.64 -6.28
CA CYS A 47 16.00 -15.87 -6.94
C CYS A 47 15.49 -14.70 -7.78
N GLY A 48 16.26 -13.62 -7.90
CA GLY A 48 15.95 -12.43 -8.70
C GLY A 48 14.86 -11.53 -8.13
N TYR A 49 14.31 -11.82 -6.94
CA TYR A 49 13.29 -10.98 -6.32
C TYR A 49 13.86 -9.57 -6.07
N THR A 50 13.25 -8.55 -6.67
CA THR A 50 13.65 -7.16 -6.56
C THR A 50 12.64 -6.38 -5.74
N GLU A 51 13.10 -5.64 -4.74
CA GLU A 51 12.29 -4.78 -3.88
C GLU A 51 12.65 -3.33 -4.17
N LEU A 52 11.63 -2.53 -4.51
CA LEU A 52 11.75 -1.09 -4.78
C LEU A 52 11.31 -0.30 -3.55
N TYR A 53 12.02 0.78 -3.25
CA TYR A 53 11.66 1.68 -2.17
C TYR A 53 11.97 3.13 -2.52
N SER A 54 11.21 4.03 -1.92
CA SER A 54 11.47 5.47 -1.99
C SER A 54 12.52 5.85 -0.95
N ASP A 55 13.45 6.73 -1.34
CA ASP A 55 14.35 7.38 -0.39
C ASP A 55 13.59 8.27 0.62
N SER A 56 14.30 8.83 1.60
CA SER A 56 13.67 9.63 2.66
C SER A 56 12.89 10.84 2.12
N LEU A 57 13.43 11.54 1.12
CA LEU A 57 12.79 12.70 0.49
C LEU A 57 11.57 12.29 -0.34
N GLY A 58 11.68 11.23 -1.13
CA GLY A 58 10.58 10.63 -1.89
C GLY A 58 9.45 10.17 -0.98
N LEU A 59 9.78 9.55 0.16
CA LEU A 59 8.79 9.15 1.16
C LEU A 59 8.06 10.35 1.77
N GLU A 60 8.77 11.43 2.09
CA GLU A 60 8.14 12.67 2.56
C GLU A 60 7.20 13.27 1.51
N ASN A 61 7.62 13.30 0.24
CA ASN A 61 6.80 13.78 -0.86
C ASN A 61 5.55 12.93 -1.08
N ILE A 62 5.67 11.60 -1.02
CA ILE A 62 4.54 10.67 -1.06
C ILE A 62 3.58 10.96 0.09
N ARG A 63 4.08 11.14 1.32
CA ARG A 63 3.23 11.45 2.48
C ARG A 63 2.48 12.77 2.35
N LYS A 64 3.14 13.79 1.79
CA LYS A 64 2.59 15.13 1.66
C LYS A 64 1.58 15.27 0.50
N ALA A 65 1.84 14.62 -0.63
CA ALA A 65 1.13 14.87 -1.89
C ALA A 65 0.80 13.61 -2.70
N GLY A 66 1.10 12.42 -2.18
CA GLY A 66 0.80 11.16 -2.86
C GLY A 66 -0.70 10.93 -3.01
N ARG A 67 -1.09 10.31 -4.12
CA ARG A 67 -2.47 9.83 -4.31
C ARG A 67 -2.62 8.49 -3.60
N PHE A 68 -3.15 8.51 -2.39
CA PHE A 68 -3.46 7.30 -1.65
C PHE A 68 -4.74 6.66 -2.18
N LEU A 69 -4.67 5.37 -2.52
CA LEU A 69 -5.86 4.56 -2.72
C LEU A 69 -6.57 4.47 -1.37
N SER A 70 -7.64 5.25 -1.18
CA SER A 70 -8.50 5.11 -0.01
C SER A 70 -9.18 3.74 -0.08
N THR A 71 -8.73 2.80 0.74
CA THR A 71 -9.55 1.63 1.11
C THR A 71 -10.61 2.00 2.16
N SER A 72 -10.67 3.26 2.58
CA SER A 72 -11.75 3.80 3.40
C SER A 72 -12.97 4.12 2.54
N GLN A 73 -13.62 3.07 2.03
CA GLN A 73 -15.06 3.06 2.17
C GLN A 73 -15.25 2.96 3.69
N SER A 74 -15.49 4.10 4.35
CA SER A 74 -15.98 4.10 5.71
C SER A 74 -17.30 3.34 5.65
N ALA A 75 -17.23 2.03 5.88
CA ALA A 75 -18.38 1.23 6.26
C ALA A 75 -18.80 1.77 7.62
N SER A 76 -19.47 2.92 7.62
CA SER A 76 -20.26 3.36 8.74
C SER A 76 -21.12 2.16 9.09
N ARG A 77 -21.08 1.79 10.37
CA ARG A 77 -21.90 0.71 10.89
C ARG A 77 -23.10 1.38 11.52
N THR A 78 -24.29 0.97 11.10
CA THR A 78 -25.55 1.40 11.69
C THR A 78 -26.11 0.24 12.49
N ARG A 79 -26.82 0.50 13.59
CA ARG A 79 -27.51 -0.56 14.33
C ARG A 79 -28.89 -0.79 13.75
N CYS A 80 -29.29 -2.06 13.64
CA CYS A 80 -30.66 -2.40 13.28
C CYS A 80 -31.63 -1.78 14.31
N PRO A 81 -32.67 -1.03 13.89
CA PRO A 81 -33.64 -0.45 14.83
C PRO A 81 -34.54 -1.49 15.52
N TYR A 82 -34.55 -2.74 15.06
CA TYR A 82 -35.41 -3.81 15.59
C TYR A 82 -34.69 -4.78 16.53
N CYS A 83 -33.42 -5.09 16.26
CA CYS A 83 -32.64 -6.05 17.07
C CYS A 83 -31.25 -5.56 17.48
N GLU A 84 -30.92 -4.30 17.16
CA GLU A 84 -29.68 -3.61 17.52
C GLU A 84 -28.37 -4.19 16.96
N THR A 85 -28.43 -5.26 16.16
CA THR A 85 -27.27 -5.85 15.47
C THR A 85 -26.56 -4.80 14.62
N GLU A 86 -25.22 -4.81 14.62
CA GLU A 86 -24.41 -3.99 13.72
C GLU A 86 -24.61 -4.40 12.25
N LEU A 87 -25.09 -3.45 11.45
CA LEU A 87 -25.27 -3.56 10.02
C LEU A 87 -24.27 -2.67 9.29
N ARG A 88 -23.96 -3.05 8.05
CA ARG A 88 -23.25 -2.15 7.13
C ARG A 88 -24.19 -1.01 6.75
N SER A 89 -23.67 0.22 6.69
CA SER A 89 -24.44 1.36 6.19
C SER A 89 -24.97 1.09 4.79
N GLY A 90 -26.26 1.40 4.61
CA GLY A 90 -26.99 1.12 3.37
C GLY A 90 -27.56 -0.30 3.25
N ALA A 91 -27.51 -1.12 4.31
CA ALA A 91 -28.27 -2.37 4.34
C ALA A 91 -29.77 -2.08 4.28
N SER A 92 -30.50 -2.76 3.39
CA SER A 92 -31.97 -2.69 3.29
C SER A 92 -32.67 -3.80 4.08
N PHE A 93 -31.91 -4.74 4.64
CA PHE A 93 -32.44 -5.92 5.33
C PHE A 93 -31.49 -6.39 6.43
N CYS A 94 -32.05 -6.81 7.55
CA CYS A 94 -31.31 -7.37 8.68
C CYS A 94 -31.25 -8.91 8.58
N PRO A 95 -30.07 -9.53 8.45
CA PRO A 95 -29.94 -10.99 8.35
C PRO A 95 -30.24 -11.72 9.66
N GLU A 96 -30.20 -11.02 10.81
CA GLU A 96 -30.46 -11.63 12.11
C GLU A 96 -31.96 -11.69 12.45
N CYS A 97 -32.69 -10.60 12.25
CA CYS A 97 -34.11 -10.53 12.63
C CYS A 97 -35.07 -10.63 11.45
N GLY A 98 -34.58 -10.59 10.21
CA GLY A 98 -35.40 -10.71 9.01
C GLY A 98 -36.24 -9.48 8.68
N ASN A 99 -36.07 -8.37 9.40
CA ASN A 99 -36.78 -7.13 9.11
C ASN A 99 -36.06 -6.30 8.04
N THR A 100 -36.85 -5.59 7.23
CA THR A 100 -36.34 -4.55 6.32
C THR A 100 -35.90 -3.34 7.18
N VAL A 101 -34.71 -2.80 6.91
CA VAL A 101 -34.09 -1.71 7.71
C VAL A 101 -33.81 -0.47 6.88
#